data_AF-A0A4V2JSK4-F1
#
_entry.id   AF-A0A4V2JSK4-F1
#
_cell.length_a   1.000
_cell.length_b   1.000
_cell.length_c   1.000
_cell.angle_alpha   90.00
_cell.angle_beta   90.00
_cell.angle_gamma   90.00
#
_symmetry.space_group_name_H-M   'P 1'
#
loop_
_entity.id
_entity.type
_entity.pdbx_description
1 polymer ?
#
loop_
_entity_poly.entity_id
_entity_poly.type
_entity_poly.pdbx_seq_one_letter_code
_entity_poly.pdbx_strand_id
1 'polypeptide(L)'
;MSLRTATILSLATFVLVAFGAVYILGRPWQHGWGLEIGYLSWKDRLLYAGGLVTLSGALVALVVNYRKQLAAEAGQFTAGFADAARQLGDQAPAVRIAGVYALATLADRHPGRRQQCIDALCGYLRLPYHPEAGAGHLAERSTETTDTETHVKTIDRRSYRADDREVRLTIIRTIRDHLRPHAAVSWQGHDFDFTGATFDGGDFTKAVFSGGTVHFAGAEFSGGTVDFRWAMFSGGTVDFRSAEFSGGTVNFEEAEFSGGTVDFRSAEFSGGTVNFAEAEFSGGTVDFRSAEFSGGTVNFAEAEFSGGRVDFWRAMFSGGTVNFEEAEFSGSKVNFWWAEFSGGTVNFEEAKFSGSTVDFSEAKFSGSKVDFRWAKFSGGPVDFRWAEFSGGTVNFAGAQFSGSKVDFRSAKFSGSTVDFWRAEFSGGTVNFEEAKFSGSTVNFWRAEFSGGTVNFEGVRFSGSTVDFEDAKFSGGTVHFAGAVLAGGEVRAEREQLAVLAPDLANVTWGGGRLNVGAAVVKSEEELRRLLASTQ
;
A
#
# COMPACT_ATOMS: atom_id res chain seq x y z
N MET A 1 29.57 -23.01 20.88
CA MET A 1 29.64 -22.82 22.34
C MET A 1 29.39 -21.35 22.62
N SER A 2 28.32 -20.98 23.33
CA SER A 2 27.94 -19.57 23.53
C SER A 2 28.95 -18.84 24.43
N LEU A 3 29.13 -17.53 24.24
CA LEU A 3 30.07 -16.71 25.01
C LEU A 3 29.89 -16.89 26.53
N ARG A 4 28.63 -17.03 26.99
CA ARG A 4 28.30 -17.32 28.40
C ARG A 4 28.78 -18.70 28.84
N THR A 5 28.60 -19.74 28.03
CA THR A 5 29.11 -21.08 28.37
C THR A 5 30.63 -21.11 28.45
N ALA A 6 31.35 -20.37 27.59
CA ALA A 6 32.81 -20.32 27.62
C ALA A 6 33.39 -19.56 28.82
N THR A 7 32.79 -18.42 29.20
CA THR A 7 33.21 -17.70 30.41
C THR A 7 32.85 -18.44 31.69
N ILE A 8 31.67 -19.09 31.75
CA ILE A 8 31.28 -19.91 32.89
C ILE A 8 32.22 -21.12 33.03
N LEU A 9 32.57 -21.79 31.92
CA LEU A 9 33.55 -22.87 31.94
C LEU A 9 34.93 -22.37 32.40
N SER A 10 35.44 -21.24 31.90
CA SER A 10 36.77 -20.76 32.34
C SER A 10 36.79 -20.35 33.83
N LEU A 11 35.72 -19.71 34.33
CA LEU A 11 35.58 -19.39 35.76
C LEU A 11 35.46 -20.65 36.61
N ALA A 12 34.67 -21.64 36.17
CA ALA A 12 34.54 -22.92 36.86
C ALA A 12 35.88 -23.67 36.91
N THR A 13 36.65 -23.70 35.82
CA THR A 13 37.99 -24.30 35.81
C THR A 13 38.94 -23.56 36.73
N PHE A 14 38.91 -22.23 36.76
CA PHE A 14 39.75 -21.42 37.66
C PHE A 14 39.40 -21.65 39.13
N VAL A 15 38.11 -21.75 39.47
CA VAL A 15 37.63 -22.08 40.81
C VAL A 15 38.00 -23.51 41.21
N LEU A 16 37.88 -24.49 40.30
CA LEU A 16 38.28 -25.88 40.55
C LEU A 16 39.80 -26.02 40.74
N VAL A 17 40.61 -25.28 39.96
CA VAL A 17 42.07 -25.23 40.13
C VAL A 17 42.43 -24.57 41.46
N ALA A 18 41.77 -23.47 41.83
CA ALA A 18 41.98 -22.81 43.12
C ALA A 18 41.58 -23.69 44.30
N PHE A 19 40.43 -24.39 44.22
CA PHE A 19 40.00 -25.35 45.24
C PHE A 19 40.95 -26.55 45.33
N GLY A 20 41.38 -27.09 44.19
CA GLY A 20 42.35 -28.19 44.13
C GLY A 20 43.72 -27.78 44.70
N ALA A 21 44.20 -26.57 44.39
CA ALA A 21 45.43 -26.02 44.93
C ALA A 21 45.36 -25.78 46.44
N VAL A 22 44.24 -25.25 46.96
CA VAL A 22 44.01 -25.07 48.40
C VAL A 22 43.93 -26.43 49.13
N TYR A 23 43.28 -27.42 48.53
CA TYR A 23 43.19 -28.79 49.08
C TYR A 23 44.55 -29.51 49.09
N ILE A 24 45.41 -29.26 48.09
CA ILE A 24 46.75 -29.87 47.96
C ILE A 24 47.82 -29.14 48.82
N LEU A 25 47.75 -27.80 48.96
CA LEU A 25 48.78 -26.99 49.64
C LEU A 25 48.57 -26.83 51.15
N GLY A 26 47.44 -27.25 51.71
CA GLY A 26 47.33 -27.58 53.12
C GLY A 26 46.24 -26.85 53.90
N ARG A 27 45.21 -27.60 54.28
CA ARG A 27 44.91 -28.05 55.66
C ARG A 27 43.82 -29.13 55.55
N PRO A 28 43.91 -30.27 56.26
CA PRO A 28 42.85 -31.27 56.23
C PRO A 28 41.60 -30.64 56.84
N TRP A 29 40.56 -30.48 56.04
CA TRP A 29 39.24 -30.10 56.53
C TRP A 29 38.72 -31.29 57.34
N GLN A 30 38.51 -31.12 58.65
CA GLN A 30 38.26 -32.20 59.61
C GLN A 30 36.90 -32.91 59.49
N HIS A 31 36.11 -32.65 58.44
CA HIS A 31 34.87 -33.38 58.20
C HIS A 31 34.86 -34.00 56.81
N GLY A 32 34.89 -35.33 56.80
CA GLY A 32 35.14 -36.16 55.64
C GLY A 32 34.05 -36.09 54.59
N TRP A 33 34.51 -36.05 53.35
CA TRP A 33 33.84 -36.70 52.23
C TRP A 33 34.81 -37.78 51.74
N GLY A 34 34.42 -39.04 51.96
CA GLY A 34 35.24 -40.22 51.73
C GLY A 34 35.54 -40.47 50.26
N LEU A 35 36.65 -39.91 49.79
CA LEU A 35 37.44 -40.46 48.69
C LEU A 35 38.82 -40.78 49.29
N GLU A 36 39.01 -42.04 49.69
CA GLU A 36 40.33 -42.53 50.10
C GLU A 36 41.27 -42.51 48.90
N ILE A 37 42.07 -41.45 48.78
CA ILE A 37 43.24 -41.41 47.90
C ILE A 37 44.50 -41.52 48.77
N GLY A 38 44.53 -42.55 49.62
CA GLY A 38 45.77 -43.04 50.19
C GLY A 38 46.57 -43.67 49.06
N TYR A 39 47.85 -43.30 48.92
CA TYR A 39 48.81 -43.77 47.89
C TYR A 39 48.85 -43.02 46.55
N LEU A 40 48.67 -41.69 46.54
CA LEU A 40 49.37 -40.87 45.54
C LEU A 40 50.73 -40.47 46.11
N SER A 41 51.82 -40.96 45.52
CA SER A 41 53.17 -40.52 45.88
C SER A 41 53.29 -39.01 45.62
N TRP A 42 54.25 -38.34 46.26
CA TRP A 42 54.48 -36.91 46.03
C TRP A 42 54.72 -36.60 44.53
N LYS A 43 55.21 -37.59 43.77
CA LYS A 43 55.38 -37.51 42.31
C LYS A 43 54.05 -37.50 41.57
N ASP A 44 53.08 -38.31 41.99
CA ASP A 44 51.76 -38.38 41.34
C ASP A 44 50.97 -37.10 41.60
N ARG A 45 51.08 -36.52 42.81
CA ARG A 45 50.48 -35.21 43.12
C ARG A 45 51.02 -34.10 42.22
N LEU A 46 52.33 -34.10 41.96
CA LEU A 46 52.95 -33.17 41.00
C LEU A 46 52.49 -33.43 39.57
N LEU A 47 52.32 -34.70 39.19
CA LEU A 47 51.85 -35.10 37.87
C LEU A 47 50.40 -34.63 37.61
N TYR A 48 49.50 -34.86 38.56
CA TYR A 48 48.10 -34.42 38.47
C TYR A 48 47.96 -32.89 38.53
N ALA A 49 48.71 -32.22 39.42
CA ALA A 49 48.72 -30.76 39.48
C ALA A 49 49.27 -30.14 38.18
N GLY A 50 50.33 -30.73 37.61
CA GLY A 50 50.87 -30.34 36.30
C GLY A 50 49.85 -30.51 35.18
N GLY A 51 49.13 -31.65 35.14
CA GLY A 51 48.08 -31.91 34.16
C GLY A 51 46.91 -30.92 34.23
N LEU A 52 46.50 -30.52 35.43
CA LEU A 52 45.39 -29.58 35.62
C LEU A 52 45.76 -28.15 35.20
N VAL A 53 47.00 -27.74 35.48
CA VAL A 53 47.54 -26.44 35.03
C VAL A 53 47.70 -26.39 33.51
N THR A 54 48.20 -27.46 32.88
CA THR A 54 48.36 -27.51 31.43
C THR A 54 47.03 -27.51 30.69
N LEU A 55 46.03 -28.27 31.17
CA LEU A 55 44.68 -28.27 30.59
C LEU A 55 44.00 -26.89 30.71
N SER A 56 44.14 -26.23 31.86
CA SER A 56 43.59 -24.89 32.08
C SER A 56 44.29 -23.84 31.21
N GLY A 57 45.62 -23.92 31.11
CA GLY A 57 46.42 -23.07 30.21
C GLY A 57 46.03 -23.25 28.75
N ALA A 58 45.80 -24.50 28.30
CA ALA A 58 45.34 -24.79 26.95
C ALA A 58 43.95 -24.22 26.65
N LEU A 59 43.00 -24.32 27.60
CA LEU A 59 41.66 -23.75 27.45
C LEU A 59 41.69 -22.21 27.36
N VAL A 60 42.48 -21.56 28.23
CA VAL A 60 42.65 -20.09 28.20
C VAL A 60 43.33 -19.67 26.90
N ALA A 61 44.37 -20.37 26.45
CA ALA A 61 45.03 -20.11 25.17
C ALA A 61 44.06 -20.26 23.99
N LEU A 62 43.20 -21.27 24.00
CA LEU A 62 42.16 -21.46 22.99
C LEU A 62 41.17 -20.28 22.98
N VAL A 63 40.68 -19.86 24.15
CA VAL A 63 39.76 -18.71 24.27
C VAL A 63 40.42 -17.40 23.83
N VAL A 64 41.68 -17.18 24.21
CA VAL A 64 42.44 -15.98 23.80
C VAL A 64 42.70 -15.99 22.30
N ASN A 65 43.10 -17.12 21.72
CA ASN A 65 43.29 -17.23 20.27
C ASN A 65 41.97 -17.05 19.51
N TYR A 66 40.87 -17.59 20.02
CA TYR A 66 39.54 -17.36 19.46
C TYR A 66 39.13 -15.88 19.54
N ARG A 67 39.37 -15.20 20.67
CA ARG A 67 39.13 -13.75 20.81
C ARG A 67 40.02 -12.92 19.89
N LYS A 68 41.30 -13.28 19.75
CA LYS A 68 42.22 -12.62 18.82
C LYS A 68 41.79 -12.80 17.38
N GLN A 69 41.33 -14.01 17.02
CA GLN A 69 40.78 -14.29 15.71
C GLN A 69 39.54 -13.44 15.43
N LEU A 70 38.57 -13.40 16.37
CA LEU A 70 37.39 -12.54 16.24
C LEU A 70 37.74 -11.06 16.13
N ALA A 71 38.72 -10.57 16.90
CA ALA A 71 39.18 -9.19 16.82
C ALA A 71 39.89 -8.87 15.50
N ALA A 72 40.69 -9.81 14.98
CA ALA A 72 41.35 -9.68 13.69
C ALA A 72 40.34 -9.70 12.53
N GLU A 73 39.37 -10.61 12.54
CA GLU A 73 38.26 -10.67 11.58
C GLU A 73 37.43 -9.38 11.60
N ALA A 74 37.13 -8.85 12.80
CA ALA A 74 36.44 -7.56 12.94
C ALA A 74 37.26 -6.39 12.39
N GLY A 75 38.58 -6.36 12.64
CA GLY A 75 39.49 -5.34 12.12
C GLY A 75 39.60 -5.37 10.59
N GLN A 76 39.67 -6.57 10.00
CA GLN A 76 39.70 -6.76 8.54
C GLN A 76 38.42 -6.25 7.88
N PHE A 77 37.25 -6.57 8.46
CA PHE A 77 35.98 -6.05 7.97
C PHE A 77 35.96 -4.52 8.03
N THR A 78 36.31 -3.92 9.17
CA THR A 78 36.26 -2.46 9.33
C THR A 78 37.19 -1.74 8.35
N ALA A 79 38.40 -2.26 8.12
CA ALA A 79 39.32 -1.69 7.13
C ALA A 79 38.76 -1.83 5.70
N GLY A 80 38.30 -3.03 5.32
CA GLY A 80 37.72 -3.26 3.99
C GLY A 80 36.48 -2.42 3.74
N PHE A 81 35.60 -2.29 4.74
CA PHE A 81 34.41 -1.45 4.66
C PHE A 81 34.77 0.03 4.49
N ALA A 82 35.74 0.54 5.25
CA ALA A 82 36.20 1.93 5.12
C ALA A 82 36.80 2.21 3.73
N ASP A 83 37.58 1.27 3.19
CA ASP A 83 38.12 1.38 1.83
C ASP A 83 37.03 1.34 0.75
N ALA A 84 36.06 0.44 0.87
CA ALA A 84 34.95 0.33 -0.07
C ALA A 84 34.05 1.59 -0.02
N ALA A 85 33.76 2.10 1.18
CA ALA A 85 33.02 3.35 1.37
C ALA A 85 33.77 4.55 0.78
N ARG A 86 35.10 4.62 0.93
CA ARG A 86 35.93 5.65 0.30
C ARG A 86 35.88 5.58 -1.23
N GLN A 87 35.93 4.38 -1.80
CA GLN A 87 35.79 4.18 -3.25
C GLN A 87 34.41 4.61 -3.74
N LEU A 88 33.34 4.27 -3.02
CA LEU A 88 31.97 4.69 -3.33
C LEU A 88 31.82 6.23 -3.29
N GLY A 89 32.57 6.91 -2.42
CA GLY A 89 32.59 8.37 -2.31
C GLY A 89 33.44 9.11 -3.34
N ASP A 90 34.16 8.42 -4.22
CA ASP A 90 35.15 8.98 -5.15
C ASP A 90 34.55 9.86 -6.25
N GLN A 91 35.34 10.76 -6.84
CA GLN A 91 34.92 11.63 -7.95
C GLN A 91 34.81 10.87 -9.28
N ALA A 92 35.60 9.82 -9.48
CA ALA A 92 35.59 9.01 -10.68
C ALA A 92 34.46 7.95 -10.65
N PRO A 93 33.53 7.94 -11.64
CA PRO A 93 32.42 6.98 -11.67
C PRO A 93 32.87 5.51 -11.64
N ALA A 94 33.94 5.18 -12.35
CA ALA A 94 34.49 3.82 -12.38
C ALA A 94 34.97 3.35 -11.00
N VAL A 95 35.54 4.26 -10.19
CA VAL A 95 35.99 3.96 -8.82
C VAL A 95 34.78 3.77 -7.91
N ARG A 96 33.72 4.57 -8.09
CA ARG A 96 32.45 4.38 -7.35
C ARG A 96 31.81 3.03 -7.63
N ILE A 97 31.76 2.63 -8.91
CA ILE A 97 31.28 1.30 -9.32
C ILE A 97 32.12 0.18 -8.69
N ALA A 98 33.46 0.34 -8.65
CA ALA A 98 34.32 -0.61 -7.94
C ALA A 98 34.00 -0.67 -6.44
N GLY A 99 33.69 0.47 -5.82
CA GLY A 99 33.21 0.57 -4.44
C GLY A 99 31.91 -0.19 -4.18
N VAL A 100 30.95 -0.13 -5.13
CA VAL A 100 29.70 -0.92 -5.06
C VAL A 100 29.98 -2.41 -5.00
N TYR A 101 30.81 -2.93 -5.93
CA TYR A 101 31.16 -4.35 -5.94
C TYR A 101 32.01 -4.76 -4.72
N ALA A 102 32.85 -3.86 -4.21
CA ALA A 102 33.62 -4.10 -2.99
C ALA A 102 32.71 -4.23 -1.76
N LEU A 103 31.70 -3.36 -1.62
CA LEU A 103 30.68 -3.48 -0.58
C LEU A 103 29.87 -4.76 -0.72
N ALA A 104 29.44 -5.12 -1.94
CA ALA A 104 28.72 -6.37 -2.17
C ALA A 104 29.55 -7.60 -1.78
N THR A 105 30.82 -7.64 -2.18
CA THR A 105 31.75 -8.72 -1.82
C THR A 105 31.94 -8.83 -0.29
N LEU A 106 32.02 -7.69 0.41
CA LEU A 106 32.06 -7.68 1.88
C LEU A 106 30.76 -8.21 2.48
N ALA A 107 29.61 -7.80 1.94
CA ALA A 107 28.29 -8.25 2.36
C ALA A 107 28.13 -9.78 2.22
N ASP A 108 28.68 -10.35 1.14
CA ASP A 108 28.63 -11.78 0.87
C ASP A 108 29.50 -12.59 1.82
N ARG A 109 30.73 -12.10 2.08
CA ARG A 109 31.71 -12.77 2.96
C ARG A 109 31.38 -12.66 4.44
N HIS A 110 30.60 -11.65 4.84
CA HIS A 110 30.31 -11.37 6.24
C HIS A 110 28.80 -11.34 6.51
N PRO A 111 28.10 -12.50 6.57
CA PRO A 111 26.64 -12.56 6.78
C PRO A 111 26.18 -11.79 8.03
N GLY A 112 26.93 -11.85 9.13
CA GLY A 112 26.57 -11.14 10.37
C GLY A 112 26.73 -9.62 10.33
N ARG A 113 27.29 -9.06 9.24
CA ARG A 113 27.42 -7.61 9.02
C ARG A 113 26.89 -7.17 7.65
N ARG A 114 26.18 -8.06 6.96
CA ARG A 114 25.64 -7.81 5.61
C ARG A 114 24.74 -6.57 5.57
N GLN A 115 23.89 -6.41 6.58
CA GLN A 115 23.03 -5.23 6.72
C GLN A 115 23.83 -3.92 6.67
N GLN A 116 25.03 -3.84 7.29
CA GLN A 116 25.85 -2.62 7.25
C GLN A 116 26.31 -2.25 5.83
N CYS A 117 26.57 -3.25 4.99
CA CYS A 117 26.91 -3.03 3.58
C CYS A 117 25.69 -2.63 2.75
N ILE A 118 24.53 -3.26 3.00
CA ILE A 118 23.26 -2.89 2.37
C ILE A 118 22.88 -1.44 2.74
N ASP A 119 22.98 -1.08 4.03
CA ASP A 119 22.70 0.26 4.53
C ASP A 119 23.57 1.33 3.86
N ALA A 120 24.84 1.03 3.58
CA ALA A 120 25.75 1.94 2.88
C ALA A 120 25.34 2.13 1.41
N LEU A 121 24.94 1.06 0.72
CA LEU A 121 24.45 1.09 -0.66
C LEU A 121 23.12 1.86 -0.76
N CYS A 122 22.16 1.54 0.11
CA CYS A 122 20.90 2.25 0.27
C CYS A 122 21.13 3.73 0.66
N GLY A 123 22.06 3.99 1.57
CA GLY A 123 22.48 5.35 1.96
C GLY A 123 22.97 6.20 0.78
N TYR A 124 23.69 5.60 -0.17
CA TYR A 124 24.10 6.28 -1.40
C TYR A 124 22.90 6.68 -2.26
N LEU A 125 21.90 5.80 -2.40
CA LEU A 125 20.68 6.09 -3.16
C LEU A 125 19.87 7.24 -2.54
N ARG A 126 19.96 7.46 -1.23
CA ARG A 126 19.24 8.54 -0.53
C ARG A 126 19.94 9.90 -0.58
N LEU A 127 21.14 10.00 -1.16
CA LEU A 127 21.81 11.29 -1.36
C LEU A 127 21.03 12.13 -2.40
N PRO A 128 20.93 13.47 -2.23
CA PRO A 128 20.20 14.35 -3.16
C PRO A 128 20.64 14.13 -4.60
N TYR A 129 19.69 13.83 -5.49
CA TYR A 129 19.93 13.51 -6.90
C TYR A 129 18.91 14.23 -7.77
N HIS A 130 19.38 14.95 -8.79
CA HIS A 130 18.54 15.71 -9.70
C HIS A 130 18.79 15.25 -11.14
N PRO A 131 18.02 14.29 -11.66
CA PRO A 131 18.27 13.71 -12.99
C PRO A 131 18.17 14.76 -14.11
N GLU A 132 17.25 15.73 -13.98
CA GLU A 132 17.01 16.80 -14.97
C GLU A 132 18.15 17.83 -15.06
N ALA A 133 18.96 17.99 -14.02
CA ALA A 133 20.04 18.99 -13.95
C ALA A 133 21.39 18.50 -14.52
N GLY A 134 21.42 17.33 -15.16
CA GLY A 134 22.64 16.72 -15.70
C GLY A 134 23.21 15.59 -14.84
N ALA A 135 22.36 14.66 -14.39
CA ALA A 135 22.71 13.32 -13.89
C ALA A 135 23.77 13.24 -12.77
N GLY A 136 23.64 14.07 -11.73
CA GLY A 136 24.59 14.06 -10.62
C GLY A 136 24.06 14.42 -9.24
N HIS A 137 24.75 13.91 -8.21
CA HIS A 137 24.62 14.37 -6.83
C HIS A 137 25.13 15.79 -6.66
N LEU A 138 24.48 16.61 -5.82
CA LEU A 138 25.02 17.91 -5.38
C LEU A 138 26.35 17.67 -4.65
N ALA A 139 27.47 17.96 -5.32
CA ALA A 139 28.82 17.82 -4.77
C ALA A 139 29.19 19.03 -3.89
N GLU A 140 28.72 20.23 -4.25
CA GLU A 140 28.97 21.46 -3.51
C GLU A 140 27.83 22.45 -3.77
N ARG A 141 27.38 23.14 -2.72
CA ARG A 141 26.50 24.31 -2.82
C ARG A 141 27.23 25.50 -2.21
N SER A 142 27.58 26.48 -3.02
CA SER A 142 28.17 27.73 -2.56
C SER A 142 27.30 28.91 -2.99
N THR A 143 26.91 29.72 -2.01
CA THR A 143 26.22 30.98 -2.24
C THR A 143 27.24 32.10 -2.22
N GLU A 144 27.60 32.60 -3.39
CA GLU A 144 28.50 33.73 -3.54
C GLU A 144 27.65 35.01 -3.60
N THR A 145 27.69 35.81 -2.54
CA THR A 145 27.00 37.12 -2.52
C THR A 145 28.02 38.19 -2.89
N THR A 146 27.89 38.75 -4.09
CA THR A 146 28.68 39.91 -4.50
C THR A 146 27.88 41.17 -4.22
N ASP A 147 28.38 41.99 -3.30
CA ASP A 147 27.83 43.31 -3.01
C ASP A 147 28.62 44.34 -3.80
N THR A 148 27.98 44.96 -4.80
CA THR A 148 28.52 46.16 -5.46
C THR A 148 27.67 47.34 -5.01
N GLU A 149 28.24 48.56 -4.98
CA GLU A 149 27.61 49.80 -4.45
C GLU A 149 26.20 50.12 -5.01
N THR A 150 25.73 49.39 -6.02
CA THR A 150 24.40 49.55 -6.62
C THR A 150 23.54 48.28 -6.65
N HIS A 151 24.06 47.05 -6.45
CA HIS A 151 23.28 45.80 -6.51
C HIS A 151 23.93 44.66 -5.70
N VAL A 152 23.13 43.96 -4.89
CA VAL A 152 23.46 42.67 -4.27
C VAL A 152 23.12 41.55 -5.26
N LYS A 153 24.13 40.82 -5.75
CA LYS A 153 23.96 39.65 -6.61
C LYS A 153 24.31 38.39 -5.82
N THR A 154 23.31 37.57 -5.52
CA THR A 154 23.53 36.23 -4.93
C THR A 154 23.58 35.20 -6.05
N ILE A 155 24.71 34.53 -6.21
CA ILE A 155 24.89 33.42 -7.17
C ILE A 155 24.90 32.11 -6.38
N ASP A 156 23.89 31.26 -6.57
CA ASP A 156 23.85 29.89 -6.05
C ASP A 156 24.61 28.98 -7.04
N ARG A 157 25.86 28.62 -6.72
CA ARG A 157 26.65 27.67 -7.48
C ARG A 157 26.39 26.26 -6.95
N ARG A 158 25.81 25.41 -7.80
CA ARG A 158 25.62 23.98 -7.55
C ARG A 158 26.57 23.21 -8.47
N SER A 159 27.45 22.39 -7.91
CA SER A 159 28.24 21.44 -8.68
C SER A 159 27.61 20.05 -8.56
N TYR A 160 27.50 19.33 -9.68
CA TYR A 160 26.92 17.99 -9.74
C TYR A 160 28.00 16.96 -10.07
N ARG A 161 27.97 15.78 -9.43
CA ARG A 161 28.89 14.67 -9.78
C ARG A 161 28.51 14.09 -11.15
N ALA A 162 29.44 14.05 -12.10
CA ALA A 162 29.17 13.46 -13.40
C ALA A 162 28.87 11.94 -13.31
N ASP A 163 27.97 11.46 -14.18
CA ASP A 163 27.63 10.05 -14.42
C ASP A 163 27.23 9.26 -13.17
N ASP A 164 26.48 9.90 -12.28
CA ASP A 164 26.04 9.26 -11.04
C ASP A 164 24.94 8.21 -11.27
N ARG A 165 24.13 8.43 -12.32
CA ARG A 165 23.07 7.52 -12.75
C ARG A 165 23.53 6.06 -12.89
N GLU A 166 24.66 5.83 -13.56
CA GLU A 166 25.17 4.46 -13.77
C GLU A 166 25.62 3.80 -12.45
N VAL A 167 26.12 4.58 -11.49
CA VAL A 167 26.46 4.06 -10.15
C VAL A 167 25.20 3.63 -9.42
N ARG A 168 24.15 4.47 -9.42
CA ARG A 168 22.85 4.18 -8.79
C ARG A 168 22.19 2.94 -9.41
N LEU A 169 22.19 2.84 -10.74
CA LEU A 169 21.70 1.65 -11.45
C LEU A 169 22.52 0.40 -11.13
N THR A 170 23.84 0.54 -10.95
CA THR A 170 24.69 -0.59 -10.53
C THR A 170 24.35 -1.06 -9.12
N ILE A 171 24.06 -0.13 -8.20
CA ILE A 171 23.59 -0.46 -6.84
C ILE A 171 22.27 -1.23 -6.92
N ILE A 172 21.28 -0.71 -7.66
CA ILE A 172 19.98 -1.34 -7.85
C ILE A 172 20.11 -2.75 -8.43
N ARG A 173 20.90 -2.92 -9.51
CA ARG A 173 21.16 -4.22 -10.13
C ARG A 173 21.83 -5.19 -9.16
N THR A 174 22.80 -4.71 -8.39
CA THR A 174 23.48 -5.52 -7.35
C THR A 174 22.48 -6.00 -6.31
N ILE A 175 21.61 -5.12 -5.80
CA ILE A 175 20.56 -5.50 -4.84
C ILE A 175 19.62 -6.55 -5.46
N ARG A 176 19.07 -6.28 -6.65
CA ARG A 176 18.18 -7.22 -7.36
C ARG A 176 18.81 -8.60 -7.50
N ASP A 177 20.06 -8.68 -7.98
CA ASP A 177 20.71 -9.95 -8.26
C ASP A 177 20.89 -10.82 -7.01
N HIS A 178 21.02 -10.21 -5.82
CA HIS A 178 21.08 -10.92 -4.55
C HIS A 178 19.69 -11.21 -3.93
N LEU A 179 18.63 -10.57 -4.41
CA LEU A 179 17.25 -10.80 -3.97
C LEU A 179 16.51 -11.85 -4.81
N ARG A 180 17.02 -12.21 -5.98
CA ARG A 180 16.42 -13.26 -6.82
C ARG A 180 16.46 -14.64 -6.14
N PRO A 181 15.46 -15.52 -6.36
CA PRO A 181 15.39 -16.85 -5.71
C PRO A 181 16.61 -17.76 -5.91
N HIS A 182 17.35 -17.57 -7.00
CA HIS A 182 18.52 -18.38 -7.37
C HIS A 182 19.86 -17.63 -7.19
N ALA A 183 19.89 -16.57 -6.38
CA ALA A 183 21.11 -15.85 -6.07
C ALA A 183 22.13 -16.78 -5.39
N ALA A 184 23.39 -16.72 -5.80
CA ALA A 184 24.47 -17.51 -5.19
C ALA A 184 24.65 -17.18 -3.70
N VAL A 185 24.49 -15.90 -3.34
CA VAL A 185 24.39 -15.42 -1.97
C VAL A 185 23.11 -14.60 -1.87
N SER A 186 22.20 -15.03 -0.99
CA SER A 186 20.93 -14.34 -0.81
C SER A 186 21.06 -13.17 0.16
N TRP A 187 20.51 -12.02 -0.23
CA TRP A 187 20.29 -10.86 0.65
C TRP A 187 18.84 -10.77 1.13
N GLN A 188 18.02 -11.80 0.88
CA GLN A 188 16.69 -11.93 1.47
C GLN A 188 16.78 -11.94 3.01
N GLY A 189 15.74 -11.49 3.69
CA GLY A 189 15.72 -11.36 5.17
C GLY A 189 16.35 -10.07 5.71
N HIS A 190 16.76 -9.13 4.85
CA HIS A 190 17.42 -7.87 5.22
C HIS A 190 16.51 -6.68 4.94
N ASP A 191 16.79 -5.57 5.61
CA ASP A 191 16.03 -4.32 5.46
C ASP A 191 16.59 -3.48 4.30
N PHE A 192 15.72 -2.86 3.53
CA PHE A 192 16.08 -1.99 2.41
C PHE A 192 15.42 -0.62 2.56
N ASP A 193 16.24 0.38 2.89
CA ASP A 193 15.81 1.77 3.13
C ASP A 193 16.14 2.67 1.93
N PHE A 194 15.13 2.92 1.10
CA PHE A 194 15.14 3.87 -0.02
C PHE A 194 14.38 5.17 0.32
N THR A 195 14.22 5.52 1.60
CA THR A 195 13.51 6.73 2.01
C THR A 195 14.13 7.99 1.39
N GLY A 196 13.32 8.77 0.68
CA GLY A 196 13.78 10.00 0.01
C GLY A 196 14.67 9.77 -1.22
N ALA A 197 14.82 8.53 -1.70
CA ALA A 197 15.63 8.25 -2.87
C ALA A 197 14.89 8.64 -4.17
N THR A 198 15.61 9.26 -5.11
CA THR A 198 15.09 9.54 -6.47
C THR A 198 15.48 8.41 -7.43
N PHE A 199 14.50 7.85 -8.14
CA PHE A 199 14.64 6.82 -9.15
C PHE A 199 14.31 7.38 -10.55
N ASP A 200 15.27 7.29 -11.46
CA ASP A 200 15.13 7.61 -12.90
C ASP A 200 15.35 6.36 -13.78
N GLY A 201 15.11 5.19 -13.19
CA GLY A 201 15.30 3.86 -13.77
C GLY A 201 15.74 2.84 -12.71
N GLY A 202 15.46 1.56 -12.98
CA GLY A 202 15.84 0.48 -12.09
C GLY A 202 15.20 -0.84 -12.50
N ASP A 203 15.81 -1.95 -12.11
CA ASP A 203 15.26 -3.28 -12.36
C ASP A 203 15.39 -4.08 -11.06
N PHE A 204 14.24 -4.43 -10.51
CA PHE A 204 13.98 -5.31 -9.38
C PHE A 204 13.10 -6.51 -9.80
N THR A 205 13.05 -6.84 -11.09
CA THR A 205 12.26 -7.96 -11.60
C THR A 205 12.62 -9.26 -10.88
N LYS A 206 11.58 -9.96 -10.40
CA LYS A 206 11.70 -11.23 -9.65
C LYS A 206 12.50 -11.11 -8.35
N ALA A 207 12.70 -9.91 -7.81
CA ALA A 207 13.32 -9.72 -6.51
C ALA A 207 12.37 -10.19 -5.40
N VAL A 208 12.89 -10.91 -4.42
CA VAL A 208 12.12 -11.36 -3.25
C VAL A 208 12.56 -10.55 -2.03
N PHE A 209 11.72 -9.63 -1.59
CA PHE A 209 11.88 -8.90 -0.35
C PHE A 209 11.14 -9.65 0.77
N SER A 210 11.83 -10.58 1.43
CA SER A 210 11.26 -11.40 2.52
C SER A 210 11.93 -11.07 3.86
N GLY A 211 11.20 -11.23 4.96
CA GLY A 211 11.72 -11.19 6.33
C GLY A 211 12.17 -9.82 6.90
N GLY A 212 12.54 -8.85 6.04
CA GLY A 212 12.87 -7.47 6.42
C GLY A 212 11.78 -6.45 6.08
N THR A 213 12.06 -5.16 6.28
CA THR A 213 11.23 -4.04 5.84
C THR A 213 11.75 -3.42 4.55
N VAL A 214 10.86 -2.84 3.74
CA VAL A 214 11.21 -2.11 2.52
C VAL A 214 10.58 -0.72 2.59
N HIS A 215 11.42 0.31 2.65
CA HIS A 215 10.97 1.69 2.78
C HIS A 215 11.26 2.49 1.52
N PHE A 216 10.22 3.03 0.90
CA PHE A 216 10.21 4.02 -0.17
C PHE A 216 9.56 5.32 0.29
N ALA A 217 9.44 5.56 1.60
CA ALA A 217 8.79 6.76 2.12
C ALA A 217 9.46 8.03 1.57
N GLY A 218 8.71 8.94 0.97
CA GLY A 218 9.23 10.15 0.34
C GLY A 218 10.11 9.91 -0.90
N ALA A 219 10.19 8.68 -1.41
CA ALA A 219 10.96 8.39 -2.63
C ALA A 219 10.27 9.02 -3.85
N GLU A 220 11.07 9.43 -4.83
CA GLU A 220 10.60 10.09 -6.05
C GLU A 220 10.87 9.19 -7.26
N PHE A 221 9.86 8.89 -8.04
CA PHE A 221 9.93 8.18 -9.31
C PHE A 221 9.71 9.20 -10.43
N SER A 222 10.80 9.84 -10.85
CA SER A 222 10.78 11.03 -11.69
C SER A 222 10.92 10.72 -13.19
N GLY A 223 11.32 9.50 -13.57
CA GLY A 223 11.53 9.13 -14.96
C GLY A 223 12.07 7.73 -15.18
N GLY A 224 12.27 7.36 -16.46
CA GLY A 224 12.73 6.03 -16.84
C GLY A 224 11.74 4.93 -16.46
N THR A 225 12.20 3.67 -16.48
CA THR A 225 11.41 2.52 -16.03
C THR A 225 12.02 1.94 -14.77
N VAL A 226 11.23 1.83 -13.71
CA VAL A 226 11.57 1.08 -12.49
C VAL A 226 10.70 -0.17 -12.46
N ASP A 227 11.32 -1.32 -12.70
CA ASP A 227 10.62 -2.58 -12.96
C ASP A 227 10.64 -3.50 -11.73
N PHE A 228 9.48 -3.75 -11.14
CA PHE A 228 9.21 -4.67 -10.04
C PHE A 228 8.34 -5.86 -10.48
N ARG A 229 8.25 -6.15 -11.78
CA ARG A 229 7.42 -7.28 -12.23
C ARG A 229 7.83 -8.59 -11.59
N TRP A 230 6.84 -9.38 -11.18
CA TRP A 230 7.03 -10.63 -10.45
C TRP A 230 7.84 -10.48 -9.15
N ALA A 231 8.00 -9.27 -8.61
CA ALA A 231 8.64 -9.09 -7.32
C ALA A 231 7.72 -9.60 -6.20
N MET A 232 8.32 -10.19 -5.17
CA MET A 232 7.58 -10.71 -4.02
C MET A 232 7.96 -9.91 -2.79
N PHE A 233 6.97 -9.34 -2.10
CA PHE A 233 7.11 -8.63 -0.85
C PHE A 233 6.43 -9.43 0.27
N SER A 234 7.17 -10.40 0.81
CA SER A 234 6.72 -11.35 1.84
C SER A 234 7.25 -11.01 3.24
N GLY A 235 7.47 -9.72 3.50
CA GLY A 235 8.01 -9.16 4.75
C GLY A 235 6.98 -8.45 5.62
N GLY A 236 7.47 -7.55 6.48
CA GLY A 236 6.62 -6.73 7.35
C GLY A 236 5.85 -5.66 6.55
N THR A 237 6.30 -4.41 6.67
CA THR A 237 5.69 -3.26 5.99
C THR A 237 6.45 -2.92 4.71
N VAL A 238 5.71 -2.69 3.63
CA VAL A 238 6.19 -2.02 2.41
C VAL A 238 5.68 -0.59 2.43
N ASP A 239 6.57 0.38 2.59
CA ASP A 239 6.22 1.76 2.96
C ASP A 239 6.49 2.74 1.82
N PHE A 240 5.45 3.19 1.12
CA PHE A 240 5.46 4.22 0.08
C PHE A 240 4.85 5.54 0.56
N ARG A 241 4.83 5.82 1.87
CA ARG A 241 4.23 7.05 2.40
C ARG A 241 4.87 8.28 1.80
N SER A 242 4.06 9.20 1.30
CA SER A 242 4.53 10.43 0.65
C SER A 242 5.49 10.20 -0.53
N ALA A 243 5.50 9.00 -1.12
CA ALA A 243 6.24 8.75 -2.35
C ALA A 243 5.59 9.52 -3.51
N GLU A 244 6.41 10.01 -4.43
CA GLU A 244 5.98 10.81 -5.58
C GLU A 244 6.24 10.03 -6.87
N PHE A 245 5.20 9.81 -7.66
CA PHE A 245 5.23 9.21 -8.98
C PHE A 245 4.93 10.31 -10.00
N SER A 246 5.96 11.08 -10.35
CA SER A 246 5.85 12.28 -11.18
C SER A 246 6.21 12.03 -12.66
N GLY A 247 6.87 10.92 -12.98
CA GLY A 247 7.21 10.59 -14.36
C GLY A 247 7.69 9.15 -14.59
N GLY A 248 7.81 8.76 -15.86
CA GLY A 248 8.29 7.44 -16.26
C GLY A 248 7.27 6.31 -16.05
N THR A 249 7.76 5.08 -15.89
CA THR A 249 6.95 3.88 -15.62
C THR A 249 7.46 3.18 -14.38
N VAL A 250 6.58 2.92 -13.41
CA VAL A 250 6.87 2.01 -12.29
C VAL A 250 5.98 0.78 -12.46
N ASN A 251 6.59 -0.39 -12.66
CA ASN A 251 5.84 -1.59 -13.04
C ASN A 251 5.89 -2.67 -11.95
N PHE A 252 4.77 -2.91 -11.28
CA PHE A 252 4.48 -3.97 -10.32
C PHE A 252 3.55 -5.05 -10.89
N GLU A 253 3.46 -5.18 -12.22
CA GLU A 253 2.65 -6.23 -12.85
C GLU A 253 3.06 -7.63 -12.36
N GLU A 254 2.07 -8.43 -11.99
CA GLU A 254 2.22 -9.74 -11.35
C GLU A 254 3.09 -9.73 -10.07
N ALA A 255 3.23 -8.58 -9.39
CA ALA A 255 3.92 -8.52 -8.10
C ALA A 255 3.03 -9.04 -6.96
N GLU A 256 3.63 -9.71 -5.98
CA GLU A 256 2.93 -10.26 -4.81
C GLU A 256 3.28 -9.47 -3.55
N PHE A 257 2.26 -9.04 -2.81
CA PHE A 257 2.34 -8.34 -1.53
C PHE A 257 1.63 -9.17 -0.45
N SER A 258 2.28 -10.24 0.00
CA SER A 258 1.77 -11.14 1.05
C SER A 258 2.15 -10.73 2.48
N GLY A 259 2.86 -9.61 2.64
CA GLY A 259 3.27 -9.04 3.93
C GLY A 259 2.17 -8.40 4.79
N GLY A 260 2.54 -7.72 5.88
CA GLY A 260 1.57 -7.14 6.82
C GLY A 260 0.83 -5.90 6.30
N THR A 261 1.55 -4.92 5.76
CA THR A 261 0.95 -3.63 5.34
C THR A 261 1.69 -3.06 4.13
N VAL A 262 0.92 -2.63 3.12
CA VAL A 262 1.41 -1.84 1.99
C VAL A 262 0.84 -0.42 2.14
N ASP A 263 1.72 0.55 2.36
CA ASP A 263 1.33 1.89 2.84
C ASP A 263 1.66 2.98 1.81
N PHE A 264 0.65 3.48 1.11
CA PHE A 264 0.71 4.58 0.15
C PHE A 264 0.10 5.89 0.71
N ARG A 265 0.07 6.06 2.05
CA ARG A 265 -0.55 7.26 2.61
C ARG A 265 0.13 8.52 2.12
N SER A 266 -0.68 9.48 1.67
CA SER A 266 -0.21 10.74 1.11
C SER A 266 0.77 10.60 -0.07
N ALA A 267 0.80 9.44 -0.74
CA ALA A 267 1.54 9.29 -1.99
C ALA A 267 0.89 10.11 -3.10
N GLU A 268 1.70 10.63 -4.01
CA GLU A 268 1.26 11.46 -5.13
C GLU A 268 1.54 10.75 -6.46
N PHE A 269 0.51 10.59 -7.28
CA PHE A 269 0.56 10.04 -8.63
C PHE A 269 0.20 11.18 -9.60
N SER A 270 1.21 11.98 -9.96
CA SER A 270 1.05 13.21 -10.75
C SER A 270 1.47 13.05 -12.21
N GLY A 271 2.20 11.99 -12.56
CA GLY A 271 2.61 11.72 -13.94
C GLY A 271 3.09 10.28 -14.19
N GLY A 272 3.33 9.98 -15.47
CA GLY A 272 3.81 8.65 -15.87
C GLY A 272 2.76 7.53 -15.77
N THR A 273 3.24 6.29 -15.65
CA THR A 273 2.42 5.08 -15.48
C THR A 273 2.88 4.30 -14.27
N VAL A 274 1.98 4.01 -13.32
CA VAL A 274 2.21 3.04 -12.25
C VAL A 274 1.32 1.83 -12.50
N ASN A 275 1.92 0.68 -12.77
CA ASN A 275 1.20 -0.51 -13.20
C ASN A 275 1.23 -1.59 -12.11
N PHE A 276 0.10 -1.93 -11.55
CA PHE A 276 -0.18 -3.03 -10.62
C PHE A 276 -1.12 -4.07 -11.27
N ALA A 277 -1.16 -4.18 -12.60
CA ALA A 277 -1.99 -5.18 -13.27
C ALA A 277 -1.65 -6.60 -12.77
N GLU A 278 -2.67 -7.40 -12.50
CA GLU A 278 -2.52 -8.78 -11.99
C GLU A 278 -1.71 -8.88 -10.68
N ALA A 279 -1.51 -7.78 -9.94
CA ALA A 279 -0.80 -7.80 -8.67
C ALA A 279 -1.68 -8.38 -7.55
N GLU A 280 -1.07 -9.17 -6.66
CA GLU A 280 -1.76 -9.79 -5.54
C GLU A 280 -1.43 -9.08 -4.23
N PHE A 281 -2.46 -8.63 -3.51
CA PHE A 281 -2.39 -8.03 -2.18
C PHE A 281 -3.10 -8.92 -1.16
N SER A 282 -2.48 -10.04 -0.81
CA SER A 282 -2.99 -11.00 0.18
C SER A 282 -2.61 -10.66 1.63
N GLY A 283 -1.86 -9.58 1.83
CA GLY A 283 -1.45 -9.05 3.13
C GLY A 283 -2.55 -8.45 4.03
N GLY A 284 -2.18 -7.87 5.16
CA GLY A 284 -3.16 -7.35 6.14
C GLY A 284 -3.90 -6.08 5.70
N THR A 285 -3.19 -5.05 5.21
CA THR A 285 -3.78 -3.75 4.87
C THR A 285 -3.07 -3.08 3.70
N VAL A 286 -3.84 -2.53 2.76
CA VAL A 286 -3.38 -1.65 1.69
C VAL A 286 -3.97 -0.26 1.93
N ASP A 287 -3.11 0.73 2.15
CA ASP A 287 -3.50 2.05 2.69
C ASP A 287 -3.15 3.19 1.72
N PHE A 288 -4.16 3.75 1.05
CA PHE A 288 -4.08 4.91 0.16
C PHE A 288 -4.68 6.17 0.81
N ARG A 289 -4.73 6.27 2.15
CA ARG A 289 -5.36 7.43 2.80
C ARG A 289 -4.68 8.72 2.40
N SER A 290 -5.48 9.68 1.97
CA SER A 290 -5.01 10.98 1.48
C SER A 290 -4.01 10.91 0.33
N ALA A 291 -3.97 9.80 -0.42
CA ALA A 291 -3.21 9.73 -1.66
C ALA A 291 -3.85 10.60 -2.74
N GLU A 292 -3.04 11.17 -3.62
CA GLU A 292 -3.48 12.03 -4.71
C GLU A 292 -3.16 11.41 -6.06
N PHE A 293 -4.17 11.26 -6.92
CA PHE A 293 -4.11 10.79 -8.29
C PHE A 293 -4.47 11.97 -9.20
N SER A 294 -3.47 12.77 -9.55
CA SER A 294 -3.63 14.04 -10.26
C SER A 294 -3.20 13.99 -11.73
N GLY A 295 -2.49 12.93 -12.14
CA GLY A 295 -2.07 12.73 -13.52
C GLY A 295 -1.58 11.32 -13.83
N GLY A 296 -1.20 11.08 -15.09
CA GLY A 296 -0.70 9.77 -15.52
C GLY A 296 -1.75 8.67 -15.55
N THR A 297 -1.29 7.41 -15.47
CA THR A 297 -2.14 6.22 -15.39
C THR A 297 -1.71 5.36 -14.22
N VAL A 298 -2.64 5.03 -13.32
CA VAL A 298 -2.44 4.01 -12.28
C VAL A 298 -3.33 2.81 -12.61
N ASN A 299 -2.72 1.66 -12.91
CA ASN A 299 -3.44 0.49 -13.41
C ASN A 299 -3.44 -0.63 -12.38
N PHE A 300 -4.61 -1.02 -11.89
CA PHE A 300 -4.88 -2.18 -11.02
C PHE A 300 -5.80 -3.19 -11.74
N ALA A 301 -5.80 -3.22 -13.07
CA ALA A 301 -6.59 -4.19 -13.82
C ALA A 301 -6.28 -5.62 -13.36
N GLU A 302 -7.31 -6.42 -13.12
CA GLU A 302 -7.19 -7.81 -12.65
C GLU A 302 -6.40 -7.99 -11.34
N ALA A 303 -6.15 -6.91 -10.58
CA ALA A 303 -5.47 -7.00 -9.29
C ALA A 303 -6.36 -7.64 -8.22
N GLU A 304 -5.76 -8.45 -7.34
CA GLU A 304 -6.46 -9.14 -6.28
C GLU A 304 -6.15 -8.53 -4.90
N PHE A 305 -7.16 -7.99 -4.23
CA PHE A 305 -7.11 -7.50 -2.86
C PHE A 305 -7.85 -8.45 -1.92
N SER A 306 -7.21 -9.58 -1.61
CA SER A 306 -7.73 -10.61 -0.71
C SER A 306 -7.39 -10.37 0.77
N GLY A 307 -6.55 -9.38 1.03
CA GLY A 307 -6.14 -8.93 2.35
C GLY A 307 -7.23 -8.33 3.25
N GLY A 308 -6.89 -7.91 4.47
CA GLY A 308 -7.87 -7.43 5.46
C GLY A 308 -8.62 -6.15 5.07
N ARG A 309 -7.91 -5.06 4.78
CA ARG A 309 -8.49 -3.71 4.54
C ARG A 309 -7.83 -3.01 3.36
N VAL A 310 -8.63 -2.41 2.48
CA VAL A 310 -8.19 -1.46 1.44
C VAL A 310 -8.78 -0.09 1.76
N ASP A 311 -7.93 0.93 1.93
CA ASP A 311 -8.34 2.23 2.48
C ASP A 311 -7.95 3.42 1.60
N PHE A 312 -8.93 4.05 0.97
CA PHE A 312 -8.85 5.28 0.19
C PHE A 312 -9.49 6.48 0.93
N TRP A 313 -9.54 6.47 2.27
CA TRP A 313 -10.13 7.60 2.99
C TRP A 313 -9.42 8.92 2.65
N ARG A 314 -10.22 9.92 2.22
CA ARG A 314 -9.76 11.21 1.70
C ARG A 314 -8.79 11.13 0.51
N ALA A 315 -8.77 10.03 -0.24
CA ALA A 315 -8.02 9.99 -1.49
C ALA A 315 -8.63 10.96 -2.52
N MET A 316 -7.77 11.58 -3.33
CA MET A 316 -8.17 12.55 -4.35
C MET A 316 -7.86 12.00 -5.74
N PHE A 317 -8.86 11.90 -6.60
CA PHE A 317 -8.78 11.52 -8.01
C PHE A 317 -9.13 12.75 -8.84
N SER A 318 -8.12 13.57 -9.13
CA SER A 318 -8.27 14.88 -9.76
C SER A 318 -7.83 14.90 -11.23
N GLY A 319 -7.14 13.86 -11.71
CA GLY A 319 -6.73 13.73 -13.10
C GLY A 319 -6.21 12.34 -13.47
N GLY A 320 -5.80 12.17 -14.73
CA GLY A 320 -5.28 10.89 -15.22
C GLY A 320 -6.33 9.78 -15.36
N THR A 321 -5.87 8.53 -15.37
CA THR A 321 -6.71 7.32 -15.37
C THR A 321 -6.32 6.42 -14.20
N VAL A 322 -7.28 6.02 -13.37
CA VAL A 322 -7.10 4.96 -12.39
C VAL A 322 -7.97 3.77 -12.80
N ASN A 323 -7.35 2.65 -13.15
CA ASN A 323 -8.04 1.48 -13.68
C ASN A 323 -8.10 0.37 -12.63
N PHE A 324 -9.29 -0.13 -12.32
CA PHE A 324 -9.58 -1.29 -11.47
C PHE A 324 -10.49 -2.28 -12.24
N GLU A 325 -10.42 -2.27 -13.57
CA GLU A 325 -11.14 -3.23 -14.43
C GLU A 325 -10.86 -4.66 -13.99
N GLU A 326 -11.92 -5.45 -13.79
CA GLU A 326 -11.86 -6.84 -13.31
C GLU A 326 -11.15 -7.06 -11.96
N ALA A 327 -10.77 -6.00 -11.23
CA ALA A 327 -10.11 -6.12 -9.94
C ALA A 327 -11.02 -6.78 -8.89
N GLU A 328 -10.45 -7.62 -8.04
CA GLU A 328 -11.18 -8.35 -7.00
C GLU A 328 -10.84 -7.83 -5.60
N PHE A 329 -11.85 -7.35 -4.89
CA PHE A 329 -11.81 -6.93 -3.49
C PHE A 329 -12.57 -7.94 -2.63
N SER A 330 -11.88 -9.02 -2.26
CA SER A 330 -12.42 -10.09 -1.40
C SER A 330 -12.10 -9.91 0.09
N GLY A 331 -11.27 -8.90 0.41
CA GLY A 331 -10.94 -8.48 1.77
C GLY A 331 -12.10 -8.00 2.64
N SER A 332 -11.90 -7.84 3.95
CA SER A 332 -13.00 -7.52 4.86
C SER A 332 -13.60 -6.11 4.68
N LYS A 333 -12.81 -5.08 4.35
CA LYS A 333 -13.32 -3.71 4.21
C LYS A 333 -12.64 -2.94 3.08
N VAL A 334 -13.44 -2.33 2.21
CA VAL A 334 -13.02 -1.35 1.21
C VAL A 334 -13.59 0.01 1.60
N ASN A 335 -12.73 1.01 1.77
CA ASN A 335 -13.13 2.32 2.31
C ASN A 335 -12.77 3.46 1.36
N PHE A 336 -13.76 4.17 0.86
CA PHE A 336 -13.68 5.41 0.06
C PHE A 336 -14.33 6.60 0.79
N TRP A 337 -14.51 6.53 2.11
CA TRP A 337 -15.12 7.62 2.87
C TRP A 337 -14.35 8.94 2.65
N TRP A 338 -15.05 10.01 2.25
CA TRP A 338 -14.49 11.32 1.89
C TRP A 338 -13.56 11.31 0.67
N ALA A 339 -13.54 10.25 -0.14
CA ALA A 339 -12.81 10.29 -1.40
C ALA A 339 -13.43 11.31 -2.37
N GLU A 340 -12.58 12.00 -3.12
CA GLU A 340 -13.00 13.00 -4.10
C GLU A 340 -12.59 12.59 -5.50
N PHE A 341 -13.55 12.50 -6.42
CA PHE A 341 -13.40 12.15 -7.82
C PHE A 341 -13.74 13.37 -8.69
N SER A 342 -12.81 14.31 -8.77
CA SER A 342 -13.00 15.62 -9.39
C SER A 342 -12.49 15.72 -10.84
N GLY A 343 -11.72 14.75 -11.32
CA GLY A 343 -11.26 14.71 -12.71
C GLY A 343 -10.70 13.35 -13.14
N GLY A 344 -10.38 13.23 -14.43
CA GLY A 344 -9.87 11.97 -14.99
C GLY A 344 -10.93 10.88 -15.16
N THR A 345 -10.47 9.64 -15.33
CA THR A 345 -11.31 8.43 -15.41
C THR A 345 -10.94 7.48 -14.28
N VAL A 346 -11.93 7.01 -13.53
CA VAL A 346 -11.78 5.89 -12.60
C VAL A 346 -12.63 4.73 -13.09
N ASN A 347 -11.99 3.64 -13.50
CA ASN A 347 -12.68 2.49 -14.08
C ASN A 347 -12.74 1.34 -13.06
N PHE A 348 -13.93 0.84 -12.79
CA PHE A 348 -14.24 -0.36 -11.99
C PHE A 348 -15.12 -1.31 -12.81
N GLU A 349 -15.06 -1.24 -14.15
CA GLU A 349 -15.80 -2.17 -15.02
C GLU A 349 -15.48 -3.61 -14.66
N GLU A 350 -16.50 -4.44 -14.48
CA GLU A 350 -16.39 -5.85 -14.06
C GLU A 350 -15.69 -6.13 -12.71
N ALA A 351 -15.36 -5.08 -11.93
CA ALA A 351 -14.75 -5.24 -10.61
C ALA A 351 -15.66 -6.00 -9.64
N LYS A 352 -15.06 -6.83 -8.78
CA LYS A 352 -15.78 -7.66 -7.81
C LYS A 352 -15.51 -7.20 -6.39
N PHE A 353 -16.56 -6.83 -5.67
CA PHE A 353 -16.54 -6.49 -4.27
C PHE A 353 -17.27 -7.58 -3.48
N SER A 354 -16.54 -8.63 -3.12
CA SER A 354 -17.04 -9.77 -2.34
C SER A 354 -16.77 -9.65 -0.84
N GLY A 355 -16.02 -8.60 -0.44
CA GLY A 355 -15.72 -8.23 0.93
C GLY A 355 -16.89 -7.81 1.83
N SER A 356 -16.66 -7.68 3.13
CA SER A 356 -17.76 -7.48 4.11
C SER A 356 -18.35 -6.07 4.16
N THR A 357 -17.68 -5.03 3.65
CA THR A 357 -18.24 -3.67 3.57
C THR A 357 -17.52 -2.86 2.50
N VAL A 358 -18.29 -2.11 1.70
CA VAL A 358 -17.79 -1.11 0.74
C VAL A 358 -18.38 0.24 1.13
N ASP A 359 -17.53 1.21 1.48
CA ASP A 359 -17.95 2.49 2.06
C ASP A 359 -17.55 3.67 1.18
N PHE A 360 -18.49 4.22 0.42
CA PHE A 360 -18.41 5.48 -0.33
C PHE A 360 -19.18 6.61 0.35
N SER A 361 -19.45 6.52 1.66
CA SER A 361 -20.16 7.59 2.36
C SER A 361 -19.42 8.92 2.24
N GLU A 362 -20.15 10.02 2.07
CA GLU A 362 -19.61 11.37 1.88
C GLU A 362 -18.56 11.51 0.76
N ALA A 363 -18.47 10.55 -0.16
CA ALA A 363 -17.62 10.66 -1.35
C ALA A 363 -18.19 11.70 -2.33
N LYS A 364 -17.32 12.37 -3.07
CA LYS A 364 -17.69 13.41 -4.05
C LYS A 364 -17.31 13.00 -5.46
N PHE A 365 -18.22 13.09 -6.40
CA PHE A 365 -18.06 12.80 -7.82
C PHE A 365 -18.43 14.06 -8.61
N SER A 366 -17.45 14.92 -8.88
CA SER A 366 -17.69 16.31 -9.33
C SER A 366 -17.17 16.63 -10.74
N GLY A 367 -16.47 15.72 -11.40
CA GLY A 367 -15.95 15.96 -12.77
C GLY A 367 -15.30 14.78 -13.48
N SER A 368 -15.25 13.62 -12.83
CA SER A 368 -14.65 12.39 -13.37
C SER A 368 -15.66 11.55 -14.16
N LYS A 369 -15.15 10.67 -15.03
CA LYS A 369 -15.90 9.49 -15.46
C LYS A 369 -15.60 8.37 -14.47
N VAL A 370 -16.58 7.96 -13.66
CA VAL A 370 -16.47 6.77 -12.79
C VAL A 370 -17.32 5.65 -13.36
N ASP A 371 -16.68 4.55 -13.73
CA ASP A 371 -17.33 3.45 -14.44
C ASP A 371 -17.42 2.23 -13.52
N PHE A 372 -18.61 1.75 -13.21
CA PHE A 372 -18.91 0.53 -12.45
C PHE A 372 -19.72 -0.45 -13.30
N ARG A 373 -19.65 -0.35 -14.64
CA ARG A 373 -20.42 -1.25 -15.51
C ARG A 373 -20.10 -2.70 -15.19
N TRP A 374 -21.14 -3.52 -15.06
CA TRP A 374 -21.03 -4.94 -14.75
C TRP A 374 -20.30 -5.29 -13.44
N ALA A 375 -20.00 -4.30 -12.59
CA ALA A 375 -19.37 -4.53 -11.30
C ALA A 375 -20.29 -5.35 -10.38
N LYS A 376 -19.71 -6.20 -9.54
CA LYS A 376 -20.44 -7.10 -8.65
C LYS A 376 -20.19 -6.76 -7.19
N PHE A 377 -21.22 -6.34 -6.49
CA PHE A 377 -21.22 -6.09 -5.05
C PHE A 377 -22.00 -7.21 -4.35
N SER A 378 -21.30 -8.28 -3.97
CA SER A 378 -21.91 -9.52 -3.46
C SER A 378 -21.63 -9.83 -1.99
N GLY A 379 -20.71 -9.11 -1.36
CA GLY A 379 -20.39 -9.29 0.05
C GLY A 379 -21.36 -8.59 0.99
N GLY A 380 -20.87 -7.65 1.79
CA GLY A 380 -21.69 -6.94 2.76
C GLY A 380 -22.26 -5.60 2.28
N PRO A 381 -22.59 -4.68 3.21
CA PRO A 381 -23.24 -3.40 2.86
C PRO A 381 -22.39 -2.54 1.92
N VAL A 382 -23.06 -1.88 0.98
CA VAL A 382 -22.51 -0.83 0.12
C VAL A 382 -23.13 0.51 0.55
N ASP A 383 -22.29 1.43 1.03
CA ASP A 383 -22.73 2.69 1.63
C ASP A 383 -22.34 3.88 0.73
N PHE A 384 -23.33 4.67 0.30
CA PHE A 384 -23.20 5.92 -0.44
C PHE A 384 -23.90 7.07 0.30
N ARG A 385 -24.11 6.95 1.62
CA ARG A 385 -24.81 7.97 2.40
C ARG A 385 -24.10 9.30 2.29
N TRP A 386 -24.86 10.37 2.06
CA TRP A 386 -24.34 11.73 1.90
C TRP A 386 -23.34 11.91 0.75
N ALA A 387 -23.19 10.93 -0.15
CA ALA A 387 -22.35 11.08 -1.33
C ALA A 387 -22.91 12.19 -2.25
N GLU A 388 -22.03 12.91 -2.92
CA GLU A 388 -22.38 14.00 -3.82
C GLU A 388 -21.93 13.68 -5.25
N PHE A 389 -22.86 13.62 -6.18
CA PHE A 389 -22.65 13.40 -7.60
C PHE A 389 -22.88 14.72 -8.34
N SER A 390 -21.93 15.64 -8.27
CA SER A 390 -22.06 17.03 -8.75
C SER A 390 -21.55 17.32 -10.18
N GLY A 391 -21.00 16.32 -10.87
CA GLY A 391 -20.56 16.45 -12.27
C GLY A 391 -19.97 15.16 -12.83
N GLY A 392 -19.78 15.11 -14.16
CA GLY A 392 -19.26 13.91 -14.84
C GLY A 392 -20.30 12.81 -15.03
N THR A 393 -19.84 11.58 -15.21
CA THR A 393 -20.69 10.39 -15.42
C THR A 393 -20.32 9.32 -14.42
N VAL A 394 -21.30 8.79 -13.68
CA VAL A 394 -21.14 7.60 -12.85
C VAL A 394 -22.00 6.47 -13.42
N ASN A 395 -21.37 5.42 -13.93
CA ASN A 395 -22.06 4.39 -14.70
C ASN A 395 -22.10 3.05 -13.96
N PHE A 396 -23.25 2.67 -13.42
CA PHE A 396 -23.55 1.38 -12.80
C PHE A 396 -24.29 0.43 -13.76
N ALA A 397 -24.25 0.65 -15.07
CA ALA A 397 -25.06 -0.14 -15.97
C ALA A 397 -24.66 -1.63 -15.96
N GLY A 398 -25.64 -2.51 -15.76
CA GLY A 398 -25.43 -3.95 -15.60
C GLY A 398 -24.77 -4.35 -14.27
N ALA A 399 -24.50 -3.40 -13.36
CA ALA A 399 -23.92 -3.70 -12.06
C ALA A 399 -24.89 -4.55 -11.22
N GLN A 400 -24.32 -5.46 -10.42
CA GLN A 400 -25.08 -6.39 -9.58
C GLN A 400 -24.83 -6.07 -8.11
N PHE A 401 -25.90 -5.75 -7.40
CA PHE A 401 -25.93 -5.51 -5.96
C PHE A 401 -26.70 -6.64 -5.27
N SER A 402 -25.96 -7.67 -4.85
CA SER A 402 -26.51 -8.85 -4.17
C SER A 402 -26.20 -8.90 -2.67
N GLY A 403 -25.38 -7.96 -2.17
CA GLY A 403 -25.07 -7.83 -0.73
C GLY A 403 -26.28 -7.41 0.13
N SER A 404 -26.08 -7.38 1.45
CA SER A 404 -27.19 -7.17 2.40
C SER A 404 -27.91 -5.82 2.32
N LYS A 405 -27.23 -4.75 1.91
CA LYS A 405 -27.77 -3.39 1.87
C LYS A 405 -27.02 -2.50 0.88
N VAL A 406 -27.75 -1.65 0.17
CA VAL A 406 -27.21 -0.53 -0.64
C VAL A 406 -27.84 0.77 -0.13
N ASP A 407 -27.05 1.71 0.37
CA ASP A 407 -27.56 2.91 1.07
C ASP A 407 -27.11 4.23 0.43
N PHE A 408 -27.99 4.86 -0.34
CA PHE A 408 -27.86 6.20 -0.89
C PHE A 408 -28.58 7.27 -0.05
N ARG A 409 -28.89 7.02 1.23
CA ARG A 409 -29.62 7.99 2.06
C ARG A 409 -28.92 9.36 2.08
N SER A 410 -29.72 10.39 1.83
CA SER A 410 -29.30 11.80 1.78
C SER A 410 -28.20 12.10 0.74
N ALA A 411 -27.98 11.19 -0.22
CA ALA A 411 -27.09 11.44 -1.35
C ALA A 411 -27.65 12.57 -2.23
N LYS A 412 -26.75 13.32 -2.87
CA LYS A 412 -27.08 14.44 -3.75
C LYS A 412 -26.61 14.13 -5.15
N PHE A 413 -27.51 14.20 -6.12
CA PHE A 413 -27.23 14.06 -7.53
C PHE A 413 -27.48 15.41 -8.18
N SER A 414 -26.45 16.08 -8.68
CA SER A 414 -26.59 17.40 -9.28
C SER A 414 -25.74 17.57 -10.53
N GLY A 415 -26.34 17.83 -11.70
CA GLY A 415 -25.55 18.09 -12.92
C GLY A 415 -24.72 16.90 -13.45
N SER A 416 -24.89 15.71 -12.87
CA SER A 416 -24.23 14.46 -13.28
C SER A 416 -25.18 13.59 -14.09
N THR A 417 -24.59 12.66 -14.87
CA THR A 417 -25.33 11.50 -15.41
C THR A 417 -25.00 10.30 -14.55
N VAL A 418 -26.02 9.70 -13.92
CA VAL A 418 -25.88 8.45 -13.16
C VAL A 418 -26.71 7.36 -13.84
N ASP A 419 -26.04 6.33 -14.34
CA ASP A 419 -26.67 5.30 -15.15
C ASP A 419 -26.75 3.97 -14.41
N PHE A 420 -27.95 3.47 -14.15
CA PHE A 420 -28.26 2.15 -13.59
C PHE A 420 -28.97 1.26 -14.63
N TRP A 421 -28.75 1.50 -15.92
CA TRP A 421 -29.32 0.67 -16.98
C TRP A 421 -29.07 -0.82 -16.74
N ARG A 422 -30.13 -1.64 -16.65
CA ARG A 422 -30.03 -3.08 -16.33
C ARG A 422 -29.25 -3.41 -15.05
N ALA A 423 -29.11 -2.48 -14.12
CA ALA A 423 -28.54 -2.78 -12.82
C ALA A 423 -29.48 -3.72 -12.05
N GLU A 424 -28.92 -4.70 -11.35
CA GLU A 424 -29.66 -5.69 -10.58
C GLU A 424 -29.45 -5.42 -9.09
N PHE A 425 -30.55 -5.23 -8.36
CA PHE A 425 -30.59 -5.09 -6.91
C PHE A 425 -31.34 -6.28 -6.33
N SER A 426 -30.62 -7.38 -6.13
CA SER A 426 -31.13 -8.65 -5.59
C SER A 426 -30.86 -8.83 -4.09
N GLY A 427 -30.08 -7.92 -3.50
CA GLY A 427 -29.74 -7.87 -2.09
C GLY A 427 -30.89 -7.55 -1.12
N GLY A 428 -30.57 -7.24 0.13
CA GLY A 428 -31.58 -6.92 1.15
C GLY A 428 -32.29 -5.59 0.93
N THR A 429 -31.78 -4.49 1.50
CA THR A 429 -32.43 -3.17 1.43
C THR A 429 -31.70 -2.24 0.46
N VAL A 430 -32.45 -1.56 -0.42
CA VAL A 430 -31.96 -0.45 -1.25
C VAL A 430 -32.58 0.85 -0.72
N ASN A 431 -31.77 1.80 -0.26
CA ASN A 431 -32.25 2.97 0.45
C ASN A 431 -31.81 4.27 -0.23
N PHE A 432 -32.76 5.07 -0.69
CA PHE A 432 -32.59 6.42 -1.25
C PHE A 432 -33.25 7.50 -0.39
N GLU A 433 -33.61 7.19 0.86
CA GLU A 433 -34.29 8.12 1.76
C GLU A 433 -33.64 9.52 1.79
N GLU A 434 -34.43 10.56 1.66
CA GLU A 434 -33.99 11.97 1.60
C GLU A 434 -32.97 12.33 0.50
N ALA A 435 -32.73 11.44 -0.47
CA ALA A 435 -31.85 11.73 -1.60
C ALA A 435 -32.40 12.90 -2.43
N LYS A 436 -31.49 13.71 -2.99
CA LYS A 436 -31.83 14.90 -3.76
C LYS A 436 -31.29 14.77 -5.17
N PHE A 437 -32.15 14.95 -6.16
CA PHE A 437 -31.82 14.92 -7.58
C PHE A 437 -32.07 16.30 -8.18
N SER A 438 -31.04 17.06 -8.51
CA SER A 438 -31.14 18.42 -9.03
C SER A 438 -30.38 18.67 -10.33
N GLY A 439 -31.06 18.75 -11.48
CA GLY A 439 -30.41 18.98 -12.77
C GLY A 439 -29.56 17.80 -13.27
N SER A 440 -29.78 16.59 -12.72
CA SER A 440 -29.10 15.37 -13.11
C SER A 440 -29.96 14.51 -14.05
N THR A 441 -29.32 13.62 -14.80
CA THR A 441 -30.00 12.52 -15.49
C THR A 441 -29.70 11.25 -14.71
N VAL A 442 -30.72 10.59 -14.18
CA VAL A 442 -30.59 9.30 -13.50
C VAL A 442 -31.40 8.26 -14.22
N ASN A 443 -30.73 7.25 -14.76
CA ASN A 443 -31.35 6.24 -15.61
C ASN A 443 -31.48 4.92 -14.86
N PHE A 444 -32.69 4.43 -14.62
CA PHE A 444 -32.99 3.10 -14.10
C PHE A 444 -33.66 2.21 -15.17
N TRP A 445 -33.53 2.54 -16.46
CA TRP A 445 -34.16 1.77 -17.53
C TRP A 445 -33.77 0.29 -17.44
N ARG A 446 -34.76 -0.60 -17.37
CA ARG A 446 -34.58 -2.06 -17.19
C ARG A 446 -33.83 -2.49 -15.92
N ALA A 447 -33.67 -1.62 -14.94
CA ALA A 447 -33.12 -2.02 -13.65
C ALA A 447 -34.07 -3.01 -12.96
N GLU A 448 -33.51 -4.01 -12.26
CA GLU A 448 -34.29 -5.03 -11.56
C GLU A 448 -34.09 -4.91 -10.06
N PHE A 449 -35.16 -4.60 -9.33
CA PHE A 449 -35.23 -4.60 -7.88
C PHE A 449 -35.97 -5.86 -7.43
N SER A 450 -35.20 -6.94 -7.24
CA SER A 450 -35.71 -8.26 -6.83
C SER A 450 -35.45 -8.58 -5.36
N GLY A 451 -34.74 -7.69 -4.65
CA GLY A 451 -34.39 -7.78 -3.25
C GLY A 451 -35.54 -7.58 -2.25
N GLY A 452 -35.19 -7.19 -1.03
CA GLY A 452 -36.16 -6.85 0.01
C GLY A 452 -36.81 -5.48 -0.21
N THR A 453 -36.54 -4.53 0.67
CA THR A 453 -37.18 -3.22 0.67
C THR A 453 -36.44 -2.21 -0.20
N VAL A 454 -37.17 -1.44 -1.01
CA VAL A 454 -36.66 -0.27 -1.73
C VAL A 454 -37.29 0.99 -1.14
N ASN A 455 -36.48 1.90 -0.58
CA ASN A 455 -36.98 3.08 0.11
C ASN A 455 -36.60 4.38 -0.63
N PHE A 456 -37.59 5.14 -1.07
CA PHE A 456 -37.46 6.48 -1.66
C PHE A 456 -38.20 7.55 -0.81
N GLU A 457 -38.41 7.30 0.49
CA GLU A 457 -39.07 8.24 1.39
C GLU A 457 -38.35 9.61 1.43
N GLY A 458 -39.10 10.70 1.31
CA GLY A 458 -38.57 12.06 1.38
C GLY A 458 -37.66 12.47 0.21
N VAL A 459 -37.54 11.66 -0.85
CA VAL A 459 -36.73 11.97 -2.02
C VAL A 459 -37.22 13.24 -2.71
N ARG A 460 -36.28 14.06 -3.20
CA ARG A 460 -36.61 15.30 -3.91
C ARG A 460 -36.04 15.28 -5.33
N PHE A 461 -36.91 15.45 -6.31
CA PHE A 461 -36.53 15.66 -7.70
C PHE A 461 -36.77 17.12 -8.06
N SER A 462 -35.75 17.80 -8.56
CA SER A 462 -35.82 19.21 -8.95
C SER A 462 -35.06 19.50 -10.25
N GLY A 463 -35.78 19.56 -11.37
CA GLY A 463 -35.17 19.84 -12.68
C GLY A 463 -34.32 18.69 -13.23
N SER A 464 -34.51 17.49 -12.71
CA SER A 464 -33.80 16.27 -13.12
C SER A 464 -34.66 15.41 -14.02
N THR A 465 -34.03 14.54 -14.81
CA THR A 465 -34.72 13.44 -15.52
C THR A 465 -34.41 12.15 -14.78
N VAL A 466 -35.44 11.46 -14.31
CA VAL A 466 -35.29 10.13 -13.68
C VAL A 466 -36.14 9.12 -14.43
N ASP A 467 -35.50 8.11 -15.00
CA ASP A 467 -36.14 7.18 -15.92
C ASP A 467 -36.28 5.79 -15.29
N PHE A 468 -37.51 5.34 -15.01
CA PHE A 468 -37.80 3.99 -14.52
C PHE A 468 -38.50 3.11 -15.58
N GLU A 469 -38.52 3.48 -16.86
CA GLU A 469 -39.16 2.66 -17.90
C GLU A 469 -38.57 1.24 -17.92
N ASP A 470 -39.39 0.21 -18.18
CA ASP A 470 -39.05 -1.22 -18.07
C ASP A 470 -38.42 -1.68 -16.73
N ALA A 471 -38.31 -0.84 -15.70
CA ALA A 471 -37.74 -1.24 -14.41
C ALA A 471 -38.67 -2.25 -13.72
N LYS A 472 -38.10 -3.29 -13.12
CA LYS A 472 -38.89 -4.33 -12.43
C LYS A 472 -38.76 -4.19 -10.93
N PHE A 473 -39.89 -4.18 -10.24
CA PHE A 473 -39.98 -4.25 -8.78
C PHE A 473 -40.66 -5.57 -8.43
N SER A 474 -39.90 -6.66 -8.41
CA SER A 474 -40.40 -8.01 -8.11
C SER A 474 -40.12 -8.43 -6.67
N GLY A 475 -39.26 -7.70 -5.98
CA GLY A 475 -38.83 -7.95 -4.61
C GLY A 475 -39.45 -6.99 -3.59
N GLY A 476 -39.99 -7.56 -2.51
CA GLY A 476 -40.42 -6.87 -1.29
C GLY A 476 -41.31 -5.63 -1.46
N THR A 477 -41.10 -4.62 -0.60
CA THR A 477 -41.92 -3.40 -0.52
C THR A 477 -41.18 -2.19 -1.07
N VAL A 478 -41.90 -1.30 -1.75
CA VAL A 478 -41.36 -0.05 -2.26
C VAL A 478 -42.02 1.13 -1.54
N HIS A 479 -41.22 2.04 -0.99
CA HIS A 479 -41.71 3.19 -0.23
C HIS A 479 -41.42 4.51 -0.94
N PHE A 480 -42.41 5.41 -1.05
CA PHE A 480 -42.30 6.72 -1.72
C PHE A 480 -42.89 7.87 -0.89
N ALA A 481 -43.25 7.63 0.38
CA ALA A 481 -43.90 8.62 1.22
C ALA A 481 -43.13 9.94 1.28
N GLY A 482 -43.82 11.08 1.16
CA GLY A 482 -43.21 12.39 1.27
C GLY A 482 -42.25 12.78 0.14
N ALA A 483 -42.20 12.03 -0.97
CA ALA A 483 -41.41 12.42 -2.13
C ALA A 483 -41.90 13.74 -2.75
N VAL A 484 -40.98 14.52 -3.31
CA VAL A 484 -41.26 15.85 -3.86
C VAL A 484 -40.84 15.92 -5.33
N LEU A 485 -41.77 16.31 -6.20
CA LEU A 485 -41.56 16.54 -7.63
C LEU A 485 -41.57 18.04 -7.93
N ALA A 486 -40.44 18.72 -7.72
CA ALA A 486 -40.25 20.16 -7.88
C ALA A 486 -39.56 20.51 -9.21
N GLY A 487 -40.20 20.19 -10.34
CA GLY A 487 -39.66 20.38 -11.70
C GLY A 487 -38.87 19.17 -12.19
N GLY A 488 -38.70 19.06 -13.51
CA GLY A 488 -38.10 17.87 -14.15
C GLY A 488 -39.13 16.81 -14.52
N GLU A 489 -38.65 15.60 -14.81
CA GLU A 489 -39.44 14.51 -15.37
C GLU A 489 -39.09 13.19 -14.69
N VAL A 490 -40.11 12.45 -14.24
CA VAL A 490 -40.01 11.05 -13.85
C VAL A 490 -40.77 10.21 -14.87
N ARG A 491 -40.15 9.16 -15.41
CA ARG A 491 -40.80 8.24 -16.36
C ARG A 491 -41.03 6.88 -15.71
N ALA A 492 -42.19 6.30 -15.97
CA ALA A 492 -42.60 5.00 -15.46
C ALA A 492 -43.60 4.33 -16.42
N GLU A 493 -43.80 3.03 -16.27
CA GLU A 493 -44.83 2.28 -16.95
C GLU A 493 -46.13 2.17 -16.14
N ARG A 494 -47.24 1.89 -16.83
CA ARG A 494 -48.56 1.80 -16.19
C ARG A 494 -48.65 0.66 -15.18
N GLU A 495 -47.97 -0.45 -15.41
CA GLU A 495 -47.97 -1.62 -14.52
C GLU A 495 -47.26 -1.33 -13.19
N GLN A 496 -46.23 -0.46 -13.22
CA GLN A 496 -45.51 -0.03 -12.02
C GLN A 496 -46.38 0.83 -11.10
N LEU A 497 -47.39 1.53 -11.63
CA LEU A 497 -48.28 2.35 -10.80
C LEU A 497 -48.98 1.53 -9.71
N ALA A 498 -49.30 0.26 -9.93
CA ALA A 498 -49.95 -0.56 -8.89
C ALA A 498 -49.06 -0.75 -7.65
N VAL A 499 -47.75 -0.88 -7.87
CA VAL A 499 -46.74 -1.01 -6.80
C VAL A 499 -46.49 0.33 -6.12
N LEU A 500 -46.49 1.43 -6.89
CA LEU A 500 -46.17 2.78 -6.42
C LEU A 500 -47.37 3.53 -5.81
N ALA A 501 -48.60 3.18 -6.20
CA ALA A 501 -49.84 3.91 -5.92
C ALA A 501 -50.12 4.24 -4.44
N PRO A 502 -49.90 3.33 -3.47
CA PRO A 502 -50.23 3.61 -2.07
C PRO A 502 -49.48 4.82 -1.52
N ASP A 503 -48.23 5.01 -1.95
CA ASP A 503 -47.35 6.06 -1.45
C ASP A 503 -47.32 7.30 -2.35
N LEU A 504 -47.64 7.15 -3.64
CA LEU A 504 -47.74 8.26 -4.58
C LEU A 504 -48.84 9.29 -4.19
N ALA A 505 -49.83 8.87 -3.40
CA ALA A 505 -50.85 9.78 -2.85
C ALA A 505 -50.26 10.85 -1.90
N ASN A 506 -49.07 10.61 -1.36
CA ASN A 506 -48.38 11.51 -0.43
C ASN A 506 -47.24 12.31 -1.10
N VAL A 507 -47.23 12.38 -2.44
CA VAL A 507 -46.24 13.13 -3.21
C VAL A 507 -46.61 14.61 -3.27
N THR A 508 -45.64 15.48 -3.01
CA THR A 508 -45.80 16.93 -3.15
C THR A 508 -45.43 17.37 -4.57
N TRP A 509 -46.34 18.09 -5.24
CA TRP A 509 -46.16 18.59 -6.61
C TRP A 509 -45.69 20.05 -6.61
N GLY A 510 -44.52 20.31 -7.19
CA GLY A 510 -43.90 21.64 -7.29
C GLY A 510 -43.54 22.03 -8.73
N GLY A 511 -44.31 21.56 -9.72
CA GLY A 511 -44.12 21.87 -11.15
C GLY A 511 -43.38 20.80 -11.97
N GLY A 512 -43.10 19.62 -11.40
CA GLY A 512 -42.60 18.45 -12.14
C GLY A 512 -43.71 17.69 -12.88
N ARG A 513 -43.31 16.72 -13.72
CA ARG A 513 -44.24 15.79 -14.39
C ARG A 513 -43.84 14.34 -14.15
N LEU A 514 -44.85 13.48 -13.98
CA LEU A 514 -44.73 12.03 -14.00
C LEU A 514 -45.33 11.53 -15.32
N ASN A 515 -44.50 10.95 -16.18
CA ASN A 515 -44.90 10.33 -17.43
C ASN A 515 -45.13 8.84 -17.21
N VAL A 516 -46.37 8.38 -17.43
CA VAL A 516 -46.76 6.98 -17.28
C VAL A 516 -47.17 6.43 -18.64
N GLY A 517 -46.24 5.80 -19.36
CA GLY A 517 -46.43 5.47 -20.77
C GLY A 517 -46.81 6.72 -21.58
N ALA A 518 -47.99 6.72 -22.22
CA ALA A 518 -48.48 7.88 -22.97
C ALA A 518 -49.17 8.97 -22.11
N ALA A 519 -49.43 8.70 -20.82
CA ALA A 519 -50.11 9.63 -19.92
C ALA A 519 -49.09 10.58 -19.25
N VAL A 520 -49.46 11.85 -19.11
CA VAL A 520 -48.64 12.87 -18.42
C VAL A 520 -49.42 13.38 -17.21
N VAL A 521 -48.88 13.16 -16.01
CA VAL A 521 -49.46 13.58 -14.73
C VAL A 521 -48.66 14.73 -14.15
N LYS A 522 -49.33 15.83 -13.81
CA LYS A 522 -48.72 17.07 -13.31
C LYS A 522 -49.29 17.52 -11.96
N SER A 523 -50.28 16.81 -11.43
CA SER A 523 -50.92 17.12 -10.15
C SER A 523 -51.45 15.87 -9.45
N GLU A 524 -51.66 15.97 -8.14
CA GLU A 524 -52.26 14.91 -7.32
C GLU A 524 -53.65 14.50 -7.82
N GLU A 525 -54.45 15.46 -8.30
CA GLU A 525 -55.79 15.22 -8.83
C GLU A 525 -55.75 14.41 -10.13
N GLU A 526 -54.81 14.71 -11.05
CA GLU A 526 -54.59 13.92 -12.26
C GLU A 526 -54.10 12.50 -11.94
N LEU A 527 -53.24 12.37 -10.92
CA LEU A 527 -52.77 11.07 -10.45
C LEU A 527 -53.93 10.23 -9.91
N ARG A 528 -54.78 10.82 -9.05
CA ARG A 528 -55.97 10.14 -8.50
C ARG A 528 -56.92 9.67 -9.60
N ARG A 529 -57.15 10.48 -10.64
CA ARG A 529 -57.97 10.08 -11.80
C ARG A 529 -57.35 8.94 -12.58
N LEU A 530 -56.03 8.99 -12.78
CA LEU A 530 -55.31 7.91 -13.45
C LEU A 530 -55.44 6.61 -12.65
N LEU A 531 -55.19 6.64 -11.34
CA LEU A 531 -55.34 5.47 -10.45
C LEU A 531 -56.77 4.93 -10.43
N ALA A 532 -57.78 5.81 -10.36
CA ALA A 532 -59.19 5.41 -10.41
C ALA A 532 -59.62 4.79 -11.74
N SER A 533 -58.95 5.12 -12.86
CA SER A 533 -59.17 4.47 -14.17
C SER A 533 -58.51 3.09 -14.32
N THR A 534 -57.77 2.66 -13.29
CA THR A 534 -56.96 1.43 -13.28
C THR A 534 -57.56 0.35 -12.35
N GLN A 535 -58.55 0.71 -11.53
CA GLN A 535 -59.46 -0.21 -10.83
C GLN A 535 -60.68 -0.51 -11.69
#